data_AF-A0A453BIK3-F1
#
_entry.id   AF-A0A453BIK3-F1
#
_cell.length_a   1.000
_cell.length_b   1.000
_cell.length_c   1.000
_cell.angle_alpha   90.00
_cell.angle_beta   90.00
_cell.angle_gamma   90.00
#
_symmetry.space_group_name_H-M   'P 1'
#
loop_
_entity.id
_entity.type
_entity.pdbx_description
1 polymer ?
#
loop_
_entity_poly.entity_id
_entity_poly.type
_entity_poly.pdbx_seq_one_letter_code
_entity_poly.pdbx_strand_id
1 'polypeptide(L)'
;MPLIVLLLLCTLYMRKISLFGNHIFLIYAVPLSVGIIWVYAFFLTAGGAYNFKGCSSSIPSSNILLDSCRRHAEIMRRCRTDVSNAWRSAAWVRAPYPLQWGPPTFHFKTAIIMVIVSVVASVDSLSSYHAASLLVNLSPPTRGVVSRGIGLEGICTFIAGLWGTGTGSTTLTENIHTLDTTKMASRRALQLGGALLVIFSVFGKIGALLASIPVALAASVLCFTWALIVALGLSTLRYTEAVSSRNMIIVGFTLFISLSIPAYFQQYEPSSNLILPGYLVPYAAASSGPVRTASDGLNYAVNALLSINVVVALVVAIILDNTVPGSKQERGVYIWSDPKSLELDPASLEPYRLPKKISCWFRWAKCVGF
;
A
#
# COMPACT_ATOMS: atom_id res chain seq x y z
N MET A 1 -9.15 13.14 12.59
CA MET A 1 -10.27 12.53 13.34
C MET A 1 -11.63 12.88 12.77
N PRO A 2 -12.10 14.15 12.75
CA PRO A 2 -13.45 14.47 12.24
C PRO A 2 -13.64 14.10 10.76
N LEU A 3 -12.62 14.27 9.91
CA LEU A 3 -12.63 13.84 8.51
C LEU A 3 -12.78 12.31 8.34
N ILE A 4 -12.20 11.52 9.25
CA ILE A 4 -12.30 10.05 9.21
C ILE A 4 -13.73 9.63 9.53
N VAL A 5 -14.32 10.22 10.58
CA VAL A 5 -15.72 9.97 10.96
C VAL A 5 -16.67 10.41 9.85
N LEU A 6 -16.44 11.59 9.27
CA LEU A 6 -17.25 12.10 8.16
C LEU A 6 -17.16 11.18 6.94
N LEU A 7 -15.96 10.71 6.58
CA LEU A 7 -15.75 9.79 5.48
C LEU A 7 -16.43 8.45 5.74
N LEU A 8 -16.32 7.90 6.96
CA LEU A 8 -17.02 6.67 7.35
C LEU A 8 -18.53 6.83 7.28
N LEU A 9 -19.09 7.88 7.88
CA LEU A 9 -20.53 8.15 7.85
C LEU A 9 -21.03 8.36 6.42
N CYS A 10 -20.32 9.15 5.62
CA CYS A 10 -20.67 9.40 4.22
C CYS A 10 -20.61 8.10 3.41
N THR A 11 -19.56 7.29 3.57
CA THR A 11 -19.42 6.01 2.86
C THR A 11 -20.53 5.03 3.26
N LEU A 12 -20.85 4.91 4.55
CA LEU A 12 -21.91 4.05 5.06
C LEU A 12 -23.31 4.51 4.62
N TYR A 13 -23.54 5.83 4.60
CA TYR A 13 -24.81 6.42 4.20
C TYR A 13 -25.03 6.31 2.68
N MET A 14 -24.02 6.64 1.88
CA MET A 14 -24.08 6.53 0.41
C MET A 14 -24.34 5.10 -0.04
N ARG A 15 -23.87 4.09 0.71
CA ARG A 15 -24.15 2.67 0.43
C ARG A 15 -25.64 2.31 0.53
N LYS A 16 -26.44 3.07 1.29
CA LYS A 16 -27.89 2.87 1.40
C LYS A 16 -28.70 3.58 0.31
N ILE A 17 -28.09 4.53 -0.40
CA ILE A 17 -28.77 5.30 -1.45
C ILE A 17 -28.77 4.47 -2.74
N SER A 18 -29.94 4.33 -3.36
CA SER A 18 -30.13 3.79 -4.69
C SER A 18 -30.58 4.94 -5.59
N LEU A 19 -29.82 5.26 -6.64
CA LEU A 19 -30.27 6.19 -7.69
C LEU A 19 -30.59 5.39 -8.95
N PHE A 20 -31.77 5.63 -9.51
CA PHE A 20 -32.25 4.99 -10.74
C PHE A 20 -32.27 3.45 -10.71
N GLY A 21 -32.51 2.84 -9.54
CA GLY A 21 -32.61 1.38 -9.39
C GLY A 21 -31.28 0.63 -9.47
N ASN A 22 -30.17 1.32 -9.73
CA ASN A 22 -28.84 0.72 -9.76
C ASN A 22 -28.06 1.10 -8.49
N HIS A 23 -27.47 0.11 -7.83
CA HIS A 23 -26.60 0.30 -6.66
C HIS A 23 -25.19 0.81 -7.04
N ILE A 24 -25.13 1.86 -7.87
CA ILE A 24 -23.89 2.49 -8.37
C ILE A 24 -23.01 2.96 -7.19
N PHE A 25 -23.64 3.38 -6.09
CA PHE A 25 -22.93 3.85 -4.90
C PHE A 25 -22.23 2.76 -4.10
N LEU A 26 -22.51 1.48 -4.32
CA LEU A 26 -21.82 0.41 -3.61
C LEU A 26 -20.34 0.32 -4.00
N ILE A 27 -20.04 0.59 -5.28
CA ILE A 27 -18.69 0.52 -5.86
C ILE A 27 -17.95 1.85 -5.73
N TYR A 28 -18.65 2.98 -5.91
CA TYR A 28 -18.04 4.32 -5.95
C TYR A 28 -18.18 5.12 -4.64
N ALA A 29 -18.70 4.54 -3.55
CA ALA A 29 -18.91 5.27 -2.29
C ALA A 29 -17.67 6.00 -1.80
N VAL A 30 -16.50 5.34 -1.82
CA VAL A 30 -15.25 5.92 -1.34
C VAL A 30 -14.79 7.10 -2.21
N PRO A 31 -14.53 6.97 -3.52
CA PRO A 31 -14.11 8.10 -4.34
C PRO A 31 -15.14 9.24 -4.39
N LEU A 32 -16.43 8.92 -4.34
CA LEU A 32 -17.49 9.93 -4.33
C LEU A 32 -17.55 10.67 -2.97
N SER A 33 -17.39 9.97 -1.85
CA SER A 33 -17.27 10.60 -0.53
C SER A 33 -16.07 11.54 -0.46
N VAL A 34 -14.95 11.17 -1.07
CA VAL A 34 -13.76 12.04 -1.19
C VAL A 34 -14.08 13.28 -1.99
N GLY A 35 -14.77 13.14 -3.13
CA GLY A 35 -15.21 14.27 -3.94
C GLY A 35 -16.11 15.23 -3.16
N ILE A 36 -17.12 14.71 -2.46
CA ILE A 36 -18.03 15.52 -1.62
C ILE A 36 -17.26 16.23 -0.52
N ILE A 37 -16.39 15.53 0.22
CA ILE A 37 -15.62 16.11 1.32
C ILE A 37 -14.64 17.16 0.80
N TRP A 38 -14.05 16.94 -0.38
CA TRP A 38 -13.14 17.90 -1.00
C TRP A 38 -13.87 19.17 -1.43
N VAL A 39 -15.05 19.05 -2.05
CA VAL A 39 -15.92 20.18 -2.40
C VAL A 39 -16.36 20.93 -1.13
N TYR A 40 -16.74 20.19 -0.08
CA TYR A 40 -17.09 20.78 1.21
C TYR A 40 -15.92 21.54 1.85
N ALA A 41 -14.71 20.97 1.82
CA ALA A 41 -13.50 21.62 2.31
C ALA A 41 -13.15 22.88 1.51
N PHE A 42 -13.40 22.87 0.20
CA PHE A 42 -13.26 24.04 -0.66
C PHE A 42 -14.24 25.15 -0.24
N PHE A 43 -15.51 24.83 -0.01
CA PHE A 43 -16.49 25.80 0.48
C PHE A 43 -16.13 26.37 1.85
N LEU A 44 -15.64 25.54 2.79
CA LEU A 44 -15.16 26.01 4.10
C LEU A 44 -13.94 26.93 3.97
N THR A 45 -13.04 26.63 3.03
CA THR A 45 -11.87 27.46 2.74
C THR A 45 -12.29 28.81 2.16
N ALA A 46 -13.18 28.81 1.17
CA ALA A 46 -13.71 30.03 0.54
C ALA A 46 -14.55 30.88 1.51
N GLY A 47 -15.33 30.23 2.38
CA GLY A 47 -16.14 30.88 3.43
C GLY A 47 -15.32 31.44 4.60
N GLY A 48 -13.98 31.32 4.56
CA GLY A 48 -13.10 31.90 5.58
C GLY A 48 -13.07 31.14 6.91
N ALA A 49 -13.63 29.92 6.98
CA ALA A 49 -13.64 29.11 8.20
C ALA A 49 -12.23 28.76 8.71
N TYR A 50 -11.24 28.76 7.81
CA TYR A 50 -9.83 28.52 8.11
C TYR A 50 -8.97 29.80 8.11
N ASN A 51 -9.56 31.00 8.01
CA ASN A 51 -8.86 32.29 8.11
C ASN A 51 -8.90 32.79 9.55
N PHE A 52 -7.84 32.53 10.33
CA PHE A 52 -7.73 33.10 11.68
C PHE A 52 -7.04 34.47 11.61
N LYS A 53 -7.66 35.49 12.21
CA LYS A 53 -7.16 36.87 12.21
C LYS A 53 -5.73 36.93 12.74
N GLY A 54 -4.82 37.56 11.98
CA GLY A 54 -3.43 37.79 12.38
C GLY A 54 -2.45 36.63 12.11
N CYS A 55 -2.88 35.56 11.42
CA CYS A 55 -2.06 34.41 11.09
C CYS A 55 -1.91 34.24 9.57
N SER A 56 -0.69 33.99 9.09
CA SER A 56 -0.45 33.59 7.70
C SER A 56 0.02 32.13 7.63
N SER A 57 -0.48 31.40 6.64
CA SER A 57 -0.16 29.97 6.42
C SER A 57 1.27 29.73 5.91
N SER A 58 1.98 30.80 5.52
CA SER A 58 3.32 30.77 4.95
C SER A 58 4.45 30.86 5.99
N ILE A 59 4.14 31.19 7.25
CA ILE A 59 5.15 31.33 8.30
C ILE A 59 5.34 29.97 9.00
N PRO A 60 6.57 29.43 9.09
CA PRO A 60 6.83 28.22 9.85
C PRO A 60 6.46 28.43 11.32
N SER A 61 6.04 27.37 12.02
CA SER A 61 5.68 27.40 13.43
C SER A 61 6.89 27.70 14.33
N SER A 62 7.39 28.93 14.30
CA SER A 62 8.43 29.42 15.21
C SER A 62 7.81 29.75 16.56
N ASN A 63 8.65 29.80 17.60
CA ASN A 63 8.24 30.24 18.94
C ASN A 63 7.79 31.73 19.00
N ILE A 64 7.75 32.42 17.86
CA ILE A 64 7.40 33.85 17.72
C ILE A 64 5.90 34.02 17.36
N LEU A 65 5.19 32.94 17.01
CA LEU A 65 3.75 32.99 16.75
C LEU A 65 2.96 33.09 18.06
N LEU A 66 1.94 33.96 18.08
CA LEU A 66 0.94 34.06 19.15
C LEU A 66 0.40 32.64 19.47
N ASP A 67 0.24 32.28 20.74
CA ASP A 67 -0.18 30.91 21.14
C ASP A 67 -1.49 30.45 20.47
N SER A 68 -2.40 31.39 20.17
CA SER A 68 -3.64 31.08 19.43
C SER A 68 -3.35 30.67 17.98
N CYS A 69 -2.31 31.23 17.35
CA CYS A 69 -1.90 30.92 16.00
C CYS A 69 -1.22 29.55 15.92
N ARG A 70 -0.38 29.23 16.91
CA ARG A 70 0.28 27.92 17.02
C ARG A 70 -0.73 26.78 17.08
N ARG A 71 -1.83 26.95 17.82
CA ARG A 71 -2.92 25.96 17.92
C ARG A 71 -3.64 25.71 16.58
N HIS A 72 -3.73 26.71 15.71
CA HIS A 72 -4.50 26.62 14.47
C HIS A 72 -3.64 26.48 13.21
N ALA A 73 -2.32 26.71 13.29
CA ALA A 73 -1.40 26.64 12.16
C ALA A 73 -1.39 25.27 11.47
N GLU A 74 -1.46 24.18 12.25
CA GLU A 74 -1.52 22.83 11.69
C GLU A 74 -2.82 22.58 10.92
N ILE A 75 -3.94 23.10 11.42
CA ILE A 75 -5.25 23.00 10.78
C ILE A 75 -5.24 23.76 9.45
N MET A 76 -4.70 24.99 9.45
CA MET A 76 -4.57 25.79 8.24
C MET A 76 -3.69 25.11 7.18
N ARG A 77 -2.60 24.44 7.59
CA ARG A 77 -1.68 23.81 6.64
C ARG A 77 -2.19 22.47 6.08
N ARG A 78 -2.93 21.70 6.89
CA ARG A 78 -3.33 20.33 6.54
C ARG A 78 -4.75 20.19 5.98
N CYS A 79 -5.66 21.14 6.28
CA CYS A 79 -7.07 21.06 5.89
C CYS A 79 -7.48 21.99 4.76
N ARG A 80 -6.72 23.07 4.52
CA ARG A 80 -7.07 24.14 3.58
C ARG A 80 -6.71 23.74 2.14
N THR A 81 -7.60 23.98 1.18
CA THR A 81 -7.49 23.47 -0.21
C THR A 81 -6.68 24.34 -1.17
N ASP A 82 -6.44 25.60 -0.83
CA ASP A 82 -5.76 26.60 -1.68
C ASP A 82 -4.30 26.85 -1.26
N VAL A 83 -3.74 26.02 -0.37
CA VAL A 83 -2.34 26.09 0.06
C VAL A 83 -1.39 25.72 -1.10
N SER A 84 -1.85 24.89 -2.04
CA SER A 84 -1.03 24.46 -3.17
C SER A 84 -1.05 25.47 -4.32
N ASN A 85 0.10 26.04 -4.65
CA ASN A 85 0.29 26.79 -5.90
C ASN A 85 0.44 25.88 -7.14
N ALA A 86 0.32 24.56 -6.96
CA ALA A 86 0.56 23.55 -7.98
C ALA A 86 -0.27 23.76 -9.26
N TRP A 87 -1.52 24.20 -9.14
CA TRP A 87 -2.38 24.46 -10.30
C TRP A 87 -1.82 25.57 -11.21
N ARG A 88 -1.27 26.64 -10.61
CA ARG A 88 -0.73 27.79 -11.36
C ARG A 88 0.64 27.47 -11.96
N SER A 89 1.48 26.73 -11.25
CA SER A 89 2.84 26.42 -11.67
C SER A 89 2.97 25.19 -12.57
N ALA A 90 1.97 24.30 -12.60
CA ALA A 90 2.05 23.09 -13.40
C ALA A 90 1.92 23.37 -14.90
N ALA A 91 2.83 22.79 -15.69
CA ALA A 91 2.71 22.73 -17.13
C ALA A 91 1.49 21.89 -17.55
N TRP A 92 0.92 22.20 -18.72
CA TRP A 92 -0.18 21.42 -19.30
C TRP A 92 0.25 20.00 -19.65
N VAL A 93 1.43 19.87 -20.24
CA VAL A 93 2.04 18.60 -20.64
C VAL A 93 3.42 18.50 -20.01
N ARG A 94 3.68 17.41 -19.28
CA ARG A 94 4.98 17.07 -18.73
C ARG A 94 5.16 15.55 -18.82
N ALA A 95 5.99 15.11 -19.77
CA ALA A 95 6.36 13.71 -19.87
C ALA A 95 7.54 13.43 -18.91
N PRO A 96 7.42 12.48 -17.97
CA PRO A 96 8.55 12.08 -17.15
C PRO A 96 9.54 11.26 -18.01
N TYR A 97 10.83 11.54 -17.87
CA TYR A 97 11.90 10.83 -18.57
C TYR A 97 12.76 10.05 -17.56
N PRO A 98 13.41 8.96 -17.98
CA PRO A 98 14.23 8.15 -17.08
C PRO A 98 15.40 8.98 -16.54
N LEU A 99 15.78 8.72 -15.29
CA LEU A 99 16.90 9.37 -14.59
C LEU A 99 16.74 10.89 -14.43
N GLN A 100 15.51 11.41 -14.46
CA GLN A 100 15.23 12.84 -14.25
C GLN A 100 15.73 13.40 -12.90
N TRP A 101 15.94 12.53 -11.90
CA TRP A 101 16.42 12.89 -10.57
C TRP A 101 17.92 12.59 -10.35
N GLY A 102 18.64 12.21 -11.40
CA GLY A 102 20.06 11.84 -11.35
C GLY A 102 20.31 10.33 -11.50
N PRO A 103 21.59 9.92 -11.61
CA PRO A 103 21.97 8.52 -11.69
C PRO A 103 21.73 7.78 -10.35
N PRO A 104 21.45 6.46 -10.37
CA PRO A 104 21.22 5.69 -9.16
C PRO A 104 22.48 5.63 -8.31
N THR A 105 22.37 6.02 -7.03
CA THR A 105 23.44 5.87 -6.04
C THR A 105 23.22 4.58 -5.24
N PHE A 106 24.27 3.81 -5.01
CA PHE A 106 24.19 2.55 -4.28
C PHE A 106 24.76 2.70 -2.87
N HIS A 107 23.88 2.56 -1.87
CA HIS A 107 24.27 2.50 -0.46
C HIS A 107 24.00 1.10 0.08
N PHE A 108 25.06 0.38 0.43
CA PHE A 108 24.96 -1.03 0.85
C PHE A 108 24.03 -1.25 2.05
N LYS A 109 24.10 -0.36 3.06
CA LYS A 109 23.29 -0.45 4.28
C LYS A 109 21.78 -0.40 4.00
N THR A 110 21.35 0.52 3.14
CA THR A 110 19.93 0.66 2.76
C THR A 110 19.51 -0.40 1.74
N ALA A 111 20.42 -0.85 0.89
CA ALA A 111 20.14 -1.90 -0.09
C ALA A 111 19.71 -3.22 0.59
N ILE A 112 20.40 -3.64 1.66
CA ILE A 112 20.03 -4.86 2.41
C ILE A 112 18.61 -4.76 2.98
N ILE A 113 18.27 -3.61 3.58
CA ILE A 113 16.94 -3.38 4.14
C ILE A 113 15.89 -3.49 3.03
N MET A 114 16.12 -2.83 1.89
CA MET A 114 15.19 -2.87 0.76
C MET A 114 15.03 -4.26 0.14
N VAL A 115 16.08 -5.10 0.15
CA VAL A 115 15.98 -6.50 -0.28
C VAL A 115 15.06 -7.31 0.64
N ILE A 116 15.16 -7.11 1.95
CA ILE A 116 14.30 -7.84 2.90
C ILE A 116 12.85 -7.34 2.79
N VAL A 117 12.65 -6.03 2.67
CA VAL A 117 11.32 -5.44 2.47
C VAL A 117 10.70 -5.90 1.15
N SER A 118 11.48 -6.06 0.08
CA SER A 118 10.95 -6.56 -1.20
C SER A 118 10.57 -8.05 -1.15
N VAL A 119 11.28 -8.86 -0.38
CA VAL A 119 10.87 -10.26 -0.10
C VAL A 119 9.54 -10.28 0.65
N VAL A 120 9.39 -9.44 1.67
CA VAL A 120 8.14 -9.33 2.44
C VAL A 120 6.98 -8.87 1.55
N ALA A 121 7.20 -7.87 0.70
CA ALA A 121 6.20 -7.42 -0.28
C ALA A 121 5.85 -8.53 -1.31
N SER A 122 6.83 -9.33 -1.71
CA SER A 122 6.57 -10.48 -2.59
C SER A 122 5.66 -11.52 -1.94
N VAL A 123 5.82 -11.76 -0.63
CA VAL A 123 4.93 -12.66 0.13
C VAL A 123 3.51 -12.09 0.21
N ASP A 124 3.35 -10.79 0.38
CA ASP A 124 2.04 -10.13 0.33
C ASP A 124 1.38 -10.32 -1.05
N SER A 125 2.14 -10.13 -2.14
CA SER A 125 1.67 -10.38 -3.50
C SER A 125 1.23 -11.82 -3.76
N LEU A 126 1.87 -12.82 -3.13
CA LEU A 126 1.42 -14.22 -3.22
C LEU A 126 -0.01 -14.38 -2.69
N SER A 127 -0.30 -13.76 -1.54
CA SER A 127 -1.61 -13.82 -0.92
C SER A 127 -2.68 -13.17 -1.82
N SER A 128 -2.31 -12.06 -2.46
CA SER A 128 -3.15 -11.34 -3.41
C SER A 128 -3.47 -12.15 -4.66
N TYR A 129 -2.49 -12.85 -5.25
CA TYR A 129 -2.74 -13.73 -6.40
C TYR A 129 -3.70 -14.87 -6.04
N HIS A 130 -3.54 -15.44 -4.86
CA HIS A 130 -4.42 -16.51 -4.39
C HIS A 130 -5.85 -15.99 -4.14
N ALA A 131 -6.02 -14.90 -3.40
CA ALA A 131 -7.33 -14.31 -3.14
C ALA A 131 -8.06 -13.93 -4.45
N ALA A 132 -7.34 -13.37 -5.43
CA ALA A 132 -7.89 -13.09 -6.74
C ALA A 132 -8.35 -14.36 -7.48
N SER A 133 -7.57 -15.45 -7.44
CA SER A 133 -7.95 -16.71 -8.09
C SER A 133 -9.25 -17.30 -7.54
N LEU A 134 -9.43 -17.25 -6.21
CA LEU A 134 -10.65 -17.72 -5.54
C LEU A 134 -11.88 -16.90 -5.93
N LEU A 135 -11.75 -15.57 -5.99
CA LEU A 135 -12.86 -14.68 -6.36
C LEU A 135 -13.30 -14.82 -7.81
N VAL A 136 -12.36 -15.13 -8.71
CA VAL A 136 -12.65 -15.36 -10.14
C VAL A 136 -13.04 -16.83 -10.40
N ASN A 137 -13.09 -17.67 -9.36
CA ASN A 137 -13.35 -19.10 -9.44
C ASN A 137 -12.39 -19.82 -10.42
N LEU A 138 -11.13 -19.41 -10.40
CA LEU A 138 -10.04 -20.05 -11.13
C LEU A 138 -9.33 -21.03 -10.21
N SER A 139 -8.64 -21.99 -10.84
CA SER A 139 -7.75 -22.88 -10.14
C SER A 139 -6.63 -22.10 -9.44
N PRO A 140 -6.12 -22.58 -8.29
CA PRO A 140 -5.04 -21.91 -7.58
C PRO A 140 -3.81 -21.72 -8.47
N PRO A 141 -3.10 -20.59 -8.37
CA PRO A 141 -1.96 -20.31 -9.22
C PRO A 141 -0.82 -21.29 -8.94
N THR A 142 -0.29 -21.92 -9.99
CA THR A 142 0.85 -22.84 -9.87
C THR A 142 2.13 -22.09 -9.56
N ARG A 143 3.16 -22.80 -9.06
CA ARG A 143 4.47 -22.21 -8.74
C ARG A 143 5.09 -21.46 -9.92
N GLY A 144 4.91 -21.96 -11.15
CA GLY A 144 5.40 -21.30 -12.36
C GLY A 144 4.70 -19.97 -12.64
N VAL A 145 3.36 -19.93 -12.52
CA VAL A 145 2.56 -18.70 -12.69
C VAL A 145 2.93 -17.64 -11.64
N VAL A 146 3.09 -18.07 -10.40
CA VAL A 146 3.51 -17.22 -9.28
C VAL A 146 4.91 -16.63 -9.53
N SER A 147 5.87 -17.47 -9.90
CA SER A 147 7.26 -17.04 -10.16
C SER A 147 7.33 -16.01 -11.29
N ARG A 148 6.52 -16.19 -12.35
CA ARG A 148 6.36 -15.20 -13.42
C ARG A 148 5.82 -13.86 -12.92
N GLY A 149 4.78 -13.90 -12.09
CA GLY A 149 4.13 -12.72 -11.54
C GLY A 149 5.11 -11.88 -10.71
N ILE A 150 5.80 -12.52 -9.76
CA ILE A 150 6.82 -11.87 -8.93
C ILE A 150 7.99 -11.36 -9.79
N GLY A 151 8.44 -12.14 -10.77
CA GLY A 151 9.50 -11.71 -11.68
C GLY A 151 9.14 -10.44 -12.45
N LEU A 152 7.89 -10.33 -12.94
CA LEU A 152 7.40 -9.14 -13.61
C LEU A 152 7.26 -7.95 -12.65
N GLU A 153 6.81 -8.18 -11.41
CA GLU A 153 6.72 -7.16 -10.36
C GLU A 153 8.09 -6.54 -10.04
N GLY A 154 9.14 -7.36 -9.98
CA GLY A 154 10.52 -6.91 -9.83
C GLY A 154 11.01 -6.06 -11.00
N ILE A 155 10.73 -6.49 -12.24
CA ILE A 155 11.07 -5.72 -13.46
C ILE A 155 10.33 -4.37 -13.46
N CYS A 156 9.04 -4.36 -13.15
CA CYS A 156 8.23 -3.15 -13.05
C CYS A 156 8.77 -2.19 -11.99
N THR A 157 9.17 -2.72 -10.83
CA THR A 157 9.78 -1.93 -9.75
C THR A 157 11.12 -1.32 -10.19
N PHE A 158 11.95 -2.07 -10.91
CA PHE A 158 13.21 -1.55 -11.45
C PHE A 158 12.97 -0.40 -12.43
N ILE A 159 12.02 -0.56 -13.36
CA ILE A 159 11.65 0.49 -14.33
C ILE A 159 11.05 1.72 -13.61
N ALA A 160 10.19 1.51 -12.62
CA ALA A 160 9.60 2.57 -11.81
C ALA A 160 10.70 3.37 -11.07
N GLY A 161 11.70 2.68 -10.52
CA GLY A 161 12.87 3.28 -9.90
C GLY A 161 13.66 4.17 -10.86
N LEU A 162 13.88 3.73 -12.11
CA LEU A 162 14.53 4.54 -13.14
C LEU A 162 13.74 5.81 -13.50
N TRP A 163 12.41 5.75 -13.48
CA TRP A 163 11.53 6.93 -13.70
C TRP A 163 11.38 7.82 -12.45
N GLY A 164 11.92 7.38 -11.30
CA GLY A 164 11.98 8.18 -10.08
C GLY A 164 10.72 8.14 -9.24
N THR A 165 9.98 7.03 -9.23
CA THR A 165 8.84 6.86 -8.31
C THR A 165 9.25 6.86 -6.83
N GLY A 166 10.53 6.60 -6.53
CA GLY A 166 11.09 6.55 -5.18
C GLY A 166 10.49 5.45 -4.29
N THR A 167 9.64 4.59 -4.85
CA THR A 167 8.84 3.58 -4.17
C THR A 167 8.77 2.32 -5.00
N GLY A 168 8.67 1.16 -4.34
CA GLY A 168 8.50 -0.13 -5.00
C GLY A 168 7.09 -0.29 -5.57
N SER A 169 6.97 -0.99 -6.71
CA SER A 169 5.67 -1.37 -7.26
C SER A 169 5.29 -2.74 -6.71
N THR A 170 4.06 -2.87 -6.21
CA THR A 170 3.53 -4.15 -5.74
C THR A 170 2.10 -4.36 -6.19
N THR A 171 1.56 -5.55 -5.96
CA THR A 171 0.17 -5.86 -6.29
C THR A 171 -0.78 -5.10 -5.36
N LEU A 172 -1.77 -4.44 -5.95
CA LEU A 172 -2.74 -3.65 -5.20
C LEU A 172 -3.87 -4.55 -4.69
N THR A 173 -3.84 -4.88 -3.40
CA THR A 173 -4.90 -5.66 -2.70
C THR A 173 -6.27 -4.96 -2.80
N GLU A 174 -6.30 -3.64 -2.92
CA GLU A 174 -7.52 -2.84 -3.14
C GLU A 174 -8.26 -3.23 -4.44
N ASN A 175 -7.52 -3.66 -5.48
CA ASN A 175 -8.11 -4.12 -6.72
C ASN A 175 -8.88 -5.43 -6.53
N ILE A 176 -8.47 -6.28 -5.59
CA ILE A 176 -9.14 -7.55 -5.27
C ILE A 176 -10.54 -7.28 -4.71
N HIS A 177 -10.66 -6.30 -3.82
CA HIS A 177 -11.96 -5.86 -3.32
C HIS A 177 -12.86 -5.32 -4.44
N THR A 178 -12.27 -4.56 -5.38
CA THR A 178 -12.98 -4.03 -6.54
C THR A 178 -13.45 -5.17 -7.45
N LEU A 179 -12.65 -6.23 -7.65
CA LEU A 179 -13.05 -7.42 -8.38
C LEU A 179 -14.23 -8.13 -7.72
N ASP A 180 -14.20 -8.29 -6.39
CA ASP A 180 -15.31 -8.93 -5.65
C ASP A 180 -16.61 -8.11 -5.77
N THR A 181 -16.50 -6.77 -5.73
CA THR A 181 -17.68 -5.91 -5.78
C THR A 181 -18.25 -5.75 -7.19
N THR A 182 -17.38 -5.54 -8.19
CA THR A 182 -17.79 -5.31 -9.59
C THR A 182 -18.09 -6.60 -10.34
N LYS A 183 -17.64 -7.75 -9.82
CA LYS A 183 -17.69 -9.07 -10.49
C LYS A 183 -17.11 -9.05 -11.91
N MET A 184 -16.17 -8.13 -12.18
CA MET A 184 -15.58 -7.94 -13.51
C MET A 184 -14.07 -8.21 -13.48
N ALA A 185 -13.67 -9.42 -13.88
CA ALA A 185 -12.27 -9.84 -13.96
C ALA A 185 -11.64 -9.72 -15.37
N SER A 186 -12.15 -8.78 -16.19
CA SER A 186 -11.70 -8.64 -17.58
C SER A 186 -10.33 -7.97 -17.69
N ARG A 187 -9.38 -8.66 -18.33
CA ARG A 187 -8.03 -8.15 -18.62
C ARG A 187 -8.03 -6.88 -19.48
N ARG A 188 -8.98 -6.76 -20.41
CA ARG A 188 -9.08 -5.61 -21.33
C ARG A 188 -9.41 -4.32 -20.57
N ALA A 189 -10.26 -4.42 -19.56
CA ALA A 189 -10.61 -3.27 -18.72
C ALA A 189 -9.39 -2.79 -17.92
N LEU A 190 -8.60 -3.72 -17.37
CA LEU A 190 -7.37 -3.38 -16.67
C LEU A 190 -6.33 -2.73 -17.60
N GLN A 191 -6.20 -3.23 -18.84
CA GLN A 191 -5.33 -2.64 -19.87
C GLN A 191 -5.76 -1.22 -20.26
N LEU A 192 -7.07 -1.00 -20.43
CA LEU A 192 -7.62 0.33 -20.72
C LEU A 192 -7.36 1.29 -19.55
N GLY A 193 -7.59 0.85 -18.31
CA GLY A 193 -7.30 1.64 -17.11
C GLY A 193 -5.82 2.01 -17.01
N GLY A 194 -4.92 1.05 -17.25
CA GLY A 194 -3.48 1.31 -17.28
C GLY A 194 -3.07 2.31 -18.37
N ALA A 195 -3.64 2.19 -19.58
CA ALA A 195 -3.39 3.14 -20.66
C ALA A 195 -3.88 4.56 -20.30
N LEU A 196 -5.05 4.68 -19.67
CA LEU A 196 -5.57 5.96 -19.19
C LEU A 196 -4.68 6.57 -18.10
N LEU A 197 -4.16 5.78 -17.17
CA LEU A 197 -3.23 6.27 -16.14
C LEU A 197 -1.92 6.79 -16.76
N VAL A 198 -1.38 6.10 -17.77
CA VAL A 198 -0.20 6.58 -18.50
C VAL A 198 -0.48 7.91 -19.20
N ILE A 199 -1.64 8.02 -19.86
CA ILE A 199 -2.08 9.26 -20.52
C ILE A 199 -2.22 10.39 -19.48
N PHE A 200 -2.88 10.14 -18.34
CA PHE A 200 -3.04 11.12 -17.27
C PHE A 200 -1.72 11.54 -16.63
N SER A 201 -0.73 10.66 -16.58
CA SER A 201 0.61 11.00 -16.09
C SER A 201 1.30 12.07 -16.94
N VAL A 202 0.95 12.20 -18.22
CA VAL A 202 1.53 13.20 -19.13
C VAL A 202 0.89 14.57 -18.95
N PHE A 203 -0.35 14.63 -18.43
CA PHE A 203 -1.07 15.87 -18.19
C PHE A 203 -0.76 16.44 -16.80
N GLY A 204 0.18 17.38 -16.74
CA GLY A 204 0.67 17.95 -15.48
C GLY A 204 -0.41 18.64 -14.64
N LYS A 205 -1.47 19.16 -15.26
CA LYS A 205 -2.63 19.74 -14.54
C LYS A 205 -3.42 18.69 -13.74
N ILE A 206 -3.52 17.46 -14.23
CA ILE A 206 -4.18 16.37 -13.50
C ILE A 206 -3.34 16.03 -12.26
N GLY A 207 -2.02 15.92 -12.42
CA GLY A 207 -1.10 15.74 -11.29
C GLY A 207 -1.16 16.90 -10.28
N ALA A 208 -1.30 18.15 -10.75
CA ALA A 208 -1.46 19.31 -9.90
C ALA A 208 -2.78 19.31 -9.11
N LEU A 209 -3.86 18.83 -9.72
CA LEU A 209 -5.14 18.64 -9.05
C LEU A 209 -5.02 17.58 -7.94
N LEU A 210 -4.38 16.45 -8.22
CA LEU A 210 -4.12 15.42 -7.21
C LEU A 210 -3.21 15.94 -6.09
N ALA A 211 -2.20 16.75 -6.41
CA ALA A 211 -1.31 17.39 -5.43
C ALA A 211 -2.01 18.48 -4.60
N SER A 212 -3.15 19.02 -5.05
CA SER A 212 -3.95 19.99 -4.31
C SER A 212 -4.87 19.36 -3.25
N ILE A 213 -4.97 18.02 -3.25
CA ILE A 213 -5.78 17.30 -2.27
C ILE A 213 -5.15 17.50 -0.88
N PRO A 214 -5.92 17.98 0.13
CA PRO A 214 -5.41 18.17 1.47
C PRO A 214 -4.87 16.86 2.07
N VAL A 215 -3.71 16.92 2.71
CA VAL A 215 -3.04 15.74 3.30
C VAL A 215 -3.95 15.04 4.33
N ALA A 216 -4.78 15.80 5.05
CA ALA A 216 -5.72 15.24 6.00
C ALA A 216 -6.80 14.37 5.33
N LEU A 217 -7.25 14.74 4.13
CA LEU A 217 -8.21 13.96 3.35
C LEU A 217 -7.54 12.70 2.79
N ALA A 218 -6.36 12.82 2.20
CA ALA A 218 -5.58 11.68 1.72
C ALA A 218 -5.32 10.65 2.84
N ALA A 219 -4.92 11.11 4.04
CA ALA A 219 -4.74 10.25 5.20
C ALA A 219 -6.02 9.54 5.65
N SER A 220 -7.19 10.20 5.55
CA SER A 220 -8.47 9.59 5.90
C SER A 220 -8.89 8.48 4.93
N VAL A 221 -8.63 8.67 3.63
CA VAL A 221 -8.86 7.64 2.60
C VAL A 221 -7.96 6.44 2.85
N LEU A 222 -6.67 6.67 3.09
CA LEU A 222 -5.72 5.61 3.43
C LEU A 222 -6.18 4.87 4.70
N CYS A 223 -6.58 5.56 5.77
CA CYS A 223 -7.07 4.89 6.96
C CYS A 223 -8.23 3.92 6.66
N PHE A 224 -9.16 4.30 5.77
CA PHE A 224 -10.23 3.43 5.31
C PHE A 224 -9.72 2.24 4.49
N THR A 225 -8.83 2.48 3.51
CA THR A 225 -8.34 1.39 2.65
C THR A 225 -7.47 0.39 3.42
N TRP A 226 -6.64 0.86 4.35
CA TRP A 226 -5.85 -0.01 5.21
C TRP A 226 -6.72 -0.82 6.17
N ALA A 227 -7.80 -0.25 6.71
CA ALA A 227 -8.77 -1.01 7.50
C ALA A 227 -9.46 -2.12 6.69
N LEU A 228 -9.78 -1.84 5.42
CA LEU A 228 -10.33 -2.84 4.50
C LEU A 228 -9.33 -3.95 4.19
N ILE A 229 -8.04 -3.62 4.00
CA ILE A 229 -6.96 -4.60 3.81
C ILE A 229 -6.84 -5.51 5.03
N VAL A 230 -6.90 -4.96 6.25
CA VAL A 230 -6.90 -5.75 7.49
C VAL A 230 -8.10 -6.69 7.54
N ALA A 231 -9.30 -6.21 7.19
CA ALA A 231 -10.50 -7.04 7.16
C ALA A 231 -10.40 -8.18 6.14
N LEU A 232 -9.86 -7.91 4.94
CA LEU A 232 -9.59 -8.93 3.93
C LEU A 232 -8.55 -9.93 4.39
N GLY A 233 -7.45 -9.48 5.00
CA GLY A 233 -6.42 -10.34 5.57
C GLY A 233 -6.96 -11.26 6.66
N LEU A 234 -7.80 -10.76 7.56
CA LEU A 234 -8.46 -11.60 8.58
C LEU A 234 -9.48 -12.56 7.95
N SER A 235 -10.14 -12.19 6.85
CA SER A 235 -11.11 -13.06 6.18
C SER A 235 -10.48 -14.30 5.56
N THR A 236 -9.18 -14.26 5.21
CA THR A 236 -8.47 -15.43 4.66
C THR A 236 -8.20 -16.51 5.72
N LEU A 237 -8.26 -16.17 7.01
CA LEU A 237 -8.18 -17.16 8.10
C LEU A 237 -9.34 -18.16 8.07
N ARG A 238 -10.42 -17.87 7.34
CA ARG A 238 -11.52 -18.83 7.14
C ARG A 238 -11.10 -20.08 6.36
N TYR A 239 -10.00 -20.01 5.62
CA TYR A 239 -9.46 -21.16 4.87
C TYR A 239 -8.57 -22.07 5.73
N THR A 240 -8.29 -21.69 6.98
CA THR A 240 -7.59 -22.51 7.96
C THR A 240 -8.54 -22.89 9.10
N GLU A 241 -8.14 -23.84 9.94
CA GLU A 241 -8.86 -24.14 11.18
C GLU A 241 -8.58 -23.04 12.22
N ALA A 242 -9.19 -21.86 12.01
CA ALA A 242 -8.96 -20.68 12.84
C ALA A 242 -9.38 -20.84 14.31
N VAL A 243 -10.22 -21.84 14.61
CA VAL A 243 -10.70 -22.16 15.96
C VAL A 243 -9.71 -23.03 16.75
N SER A 244 -8.68 -23.59 16.11
CA SER A 244 -7.62 -24.33 16.82
C SER A 244 -6.84 -23.40 17.74
N SER A 245 -6.56 -23.85 18.97
CA SER A 245 -5.80 -23.09 19.97
C SER A 245 -4.42 -22.68 19.45
N ARG A 246 -3.79 -23.54 18.65
CA ARG A 246 -2.52 -23.26 17.96
C ARG A 246 -2.62 -22.02 17.08
N ASN A 247 -3.58 -21.99 16.15
CA ASN A 247 -3.71 -20.91 15.18
C ASN A 247 -4.12 -19.59 15.86
N MET A 248 -5.00 -19.64 16.87
CA MET A 248 -5.37 -18.47 17.64
C MET A 248 -4.17 -17.84 18.35
N ILE A 249 -3.30 -18.66 18.97
CA ILE A 249 -2.06 -18.17 19.61
C ILE A 249 -1.12 -17.57 18.57
N ILE A 250 -0.88 -18.26 17.45
CA ILE A 250 0.03 -17.77 16.40
C ILE A 250 -0.43 -16.41 15.87
N VAL A 251 -1.70 -16.30 15.47
CA VAL A 251 -2.26 -15.05 14.91
C VAL A 251 -2.27 -13.93 15.95
N GLY A 252 -2.81 -14.19 17.15
CA GLY A 252 -2.93 -13.19 18.20
C GLY A 252 -1.58 -12.66 18.67
N PHE A 253 -0.62 -13.56 18.91
CA PHE A 253 0.73 -13.17 19.33
C PHE A 253 1.47 -12.42 18.23
N THR A 254 1.38 -12.88 16.97
CA THR A 254 2.01 -12.20 15.83
C THR A 254 1.49 -10.78 15.68
N LEU A 255 0.16 -10.59 15.71
CA LEU A 255 -0.44 -9.26 15.61
C LEU A 255 0.03 -8.33 16.73
N PHE A 256 0.02 -8.82 17.98
CA PHE A 256 0.46 -8.02 19.12
C PHE A 256 1.95 -7.62 19.04
N ILE A 257 2.84 -8.59 18.75
CA ILE A 257 4.28 -8.34 18.68
C ILE A 257 4.65 -7.47 17.47
N SER A 258 3.96 -7.64 16.35
CA SER A 258 4.18 -6.82 15.15
C SER A 258 3.87 -5.34 15.33
N LEU A 259 3.07 -4.98 16.34
CA LEU A 259 2.83 -3.60 16.72
C LEU A 259 3.75 -3.16 17.87
N SER A 260 4.01 -4.05 18.83
CA SER A 260 4.73 -3.71 20.06
C SER A 260 6.23 -3.51 19.84
N ILE A 261 6.90 -4.40 19.11
CA ILE A 261 8.35 -4.28 18.87
C ILE A 261 8.65 -3.02 18.05
N PRO A 262 8.01 -2.76 16.90
CA PRO A 262 8.28 -1.54 16.16
C PRO A 262 7.96 -0.28 16.95
N ALA A 263 6.87 -0.26 17.73
CA ALA A 263 6.56 0.88 18.59
C ALA A 263 7.67 1.19 19.59
N TYR A 264 8.31 0.16 20.17
CA TYR A 264 9.48 0.34 21.04
C TYR A 264 10.69 0.89 20.28
N PHE A 265 11.01 0.34 19.10
CA PHE A 265 12.15 0.83 18.31
C PHE A 265 11.94 2.25 17.80
N GLN A 266 10.73 2.60 17.36
CA GLN A 266 10.37 3.92 16.81
C GLN A 266 10.44 5.06 17.84
N GLN A 267 10.57 4.76 19.13
CA GLN A 267 10.79 5.78 20.18
C GLN A 267 12.19 6.37 20.16
N TYR A 268 13.16 5.70 19.53
CA TYR A 268 14.54 6.17 19.45
C TYR A 268 14.69 7.22 18.34
N GLU A 269 15.11 8.43 18.72
CA GLU A 269 15.32 9.53 17.78
C GLU A 269 16.54 9.30 16.88
N PRO A 270 16.50 9.73 15.60
CA PRO A 270 17.61 9.55 14.70
C PRO A 270 18.81 10.41 15.14
N SER A 271 20.02 9.96 14.87
CA SER A 271 21.24 10.73 15.19
C SER A 271 21.43 11.97 14.30
N SER A 272 20.47 12.29 13.43
CA SER A 272 20.51 13.44 12.53
C SER A 272 19.69 14.61 13.09
N ASN A 273 20.20 15.83 12.94
CA ASN A 273 19.50 17.07 13.30
C ASN A 273 18.35 17.42 12.32
N LEU A 274 18.00 16.53 11.39
CA LEU A 274 16.99 16.78 10.37
C LEU A 274 15.64 16.30 10.88
N ILE A 275 14.65 17.20 10.93
CA ILE A 275 13.27 16.84 11.25
C ILE A 275 12.76 15.90 10.15
N LEU A 276 12.71 14.59 10.44
CA LEU A 276 12.15 13.62 9.52
C LEU A 276 10.63 13.85 9.39
N PRO A 277 10.10 13.89 8.17
CA PRO A 277 8.65 13.81 7.95
C PRO A 277 8.05 12.59 8.66
N GLY A 278 6.82 12.73 9.17
CA GLY A 278 6.16 11.69 9.98
C GLY A 278 6.09 10.29 9.33
N TYR A 279 6.10 10.21 7.99
CA TYR A 279 6.10 8.94 7.26
C TYR A 279 7.46 8.23 7.23
N LEU A 280 8.55 8.90 7.62
CA LEU A 280 9.89 8.32 7.77
C LEU A 280 10.23 7.97 9.22
N VAL A 281 9.33 8.23 10.18
CA VAL A 281 9.49 7.87 11.60
C VAL A 281 9.82 6.38 11.80
N PRO A 282 9.25 5.42 11.05
CA PRO A 282 9.67 4.03 11.12
C PRO A 282 11.17 3.81 10.86
N TYR A 283 11.85 4.72 10.15
CA TYR A 283 13.28 4.62 9.83
C TYR A 283 14.18 5.44 10.79
N ALA A 284 13.60 6.19 11.73
CA ALA A 284 14.34 7.01 12.68
C ALA A 284 15.25 6.17 13.59
N ALA A 285 14.76 5.01 14.02
CA ALA A 285 15.44 4.09 14.91
C ALA A 285 16.68 3.41 14.30
N ALA A 286 16.85 3.49 12.97
CA ALA A 286 17.90 2.75 12.27
C ALA A 286 19.29 3.14 12.75
N SER A 287 19.55 4.41 13.07
CA SER A 287 20.89 4.87 13.49
C SER A 287 21.18 4.68 14.98
N SER A 288 20.16 4.79 15.84
CA SER A 288 20.30 5.01 17.28
C SER A 288 19.58 3.96 18.13
N GLY A 289 19.02 2.95 17.48
CA GLY A 289 18.21 1.92 18.11
C GLY A 289 18.95 1.11 19.18
N PRO A 290 18.20 0.28 19.92
CA PRO A 290 18.69 -0.42 21.09
C PRO A 290 19.73 -1.51 20.77
N VAL A 291 19.76 -2.02 19.52
CA VAL A 291 20.71 -3.07 19.14
C VAL A 291 22.08 -2.46 18.89
N ARG A 292 23.04 -2.81 19.75
CA ARG A 292 24.44 -2.37 19.70
C ARG A 292 25.38 -3.58 19.68
N THR A 293 25.75 -4.01 18.49
CA THR A 293 26.80 -5.01 18.22
C THR A 293 28.09 -4.32 17.78
N ALA A 294 29.17 -5.09 17.60
CA ALA A 294 30.47 -4.60 17.13
C ALA A 294 30.47 -4.04 15.69
N SER A 295 29.38 -4.21 14.93
CA SER A 295 29.30 -3.74 13.54
C SER A 295 28.15 -2.75 13.31
N ASP A 296 28.51 -1.52 12.93
CA ASP A 296 27.54 -0.44 12.71
C ASP A 296 26.57 -0.72 11.56
N GLY A 297 27.01 -1.47 10.56
CA GLY A 297 26.16 -1.88 9.43
C GLY A 297 25.04 -2.83 9.86
N LEU A 298 25.37 -3.81 10.72
CA LEU A 298 24.39 -4.77 11.23
C LEU A 298 23.44 -4.09 12.20
N ASN A 299 23.94 -3.22 13.07
CA ASN A 299 23.11 -2.42 13.98
C ASN A 299 22.07 -1.64 13.18
N TYR A 300 22.51 -0.97 12.10
CA TYR A 300 21.61 -0.21 11.24
C TYR A 300 20.53 -1.08 10.60
N ALA A 301 20.92 -2.21 10.01
CA ALA A 301 19.99 -3.12 9.36
C ALA A 301 18.98 -3.72 10.34
N VAL A 302 19.43 -4.24 11.48
CA VAL A 302 18.54 -4.89 12.47
C VAL A 302 17.60 -3.88 13.10
N ASN A 303 18.09 -2.71 13.52
CA ASN A 303 17.24 -1.67 14.09
C ASN A 303 16.19 -1.19 13.08
N ALA A 304 16.56 -1.04 11.80
CA ALA A 304 15.62 -0.64 10.75
C ALA A 304 14.59 -1.73 10.38
N LEU A 305 14.96 -3.01 10.46
CA LEU A 305 14.02 -4.09 10.16
C LEU A 305 13.03 -4.31 11.30
N LEU A 306 13.49 -4.23 12.54
CA LEU A 306 12.64 -4.37 13.74
C LEU A 306 11.71 -3.17 13.94
N SER A 307 11.99 -2.02 13.32
CA SER A 307 11.10 -0.87 13.31
C SER A 307 10.00 -0.95 12.22
N ILE A 308 10.01 -1.97 11.36
CA ILE A 308 9.01 -2.18 10.31
C ILE A 308 8.00 -3.27 10.74
N ASN A 309 6.74 -2.86 10.92
CA ASN A 309 5.65 -3.73 11.38
C ASN A 309 5.50 -5.02 10.56
N VAL A 310 5.48 -4.90 9.23
CA VAL A 310 5.24 -6.05 8.34
C VAL A 310 6.38 -7.05 8.36
N VAL A 311 7.63 -6.58 8.52
CA VAL A 311 8.81 -7.45 8.64
C VAL A 311 8.72 -8.27 9.93
N VAL A 312 8.44 -7.61 11.05
CA VAL A 312 8.28 -8.29 12.35
C VAL A 312 7.11 -9.27 12.31
N ALA A 313 5.97 -8.90 11.72
CA ALA A 313 4.82 -9.78 11.55
C ALA A 313 5.21 -11.06 10.78
N LEU A 314 5.89 -10.92 9.64
CA LEU A 314 6.28 -12.07 8.82
C LEU A 314 7.27 -12.99 9.55
N VAL A 315 8.30 -12.42 10.18
CA VAL A 315 9.32 -13.20 10.90
C VAL A 315 8.69 -13.97 12.05
N VAL A 316 7.87 -13.32 12.87
CA VAL A 316 7.21 -13.96 14.02
C VAL A 316 6.22 -15.02 13.56
N ALA A 317 5.40 -14.74 12.54
CA ALA A 317 4.47 -15.71 11.98
C ALA A 317 5.19 -16.98 11.48
N ILE A 318 6.28 -16.82 10.71
CA ILE A 318 7.06 -17.94 10.18
C ILE A 318 7.68 -18.76 11.31
N ILE A 319 8.28 -18.10 12.30
CA ILE A 319 8.92 -18.79 13.43
C ILE A 319 7.86 -19.60 14.19
N LEU A 320 6.72 -18.99 14.52
CA LEU A 320 5.67 -19.66 15.29
C LEU A 320 4.99 -20.78 14.51
N ASP A 321 4.71 -20.61 13.22
CA ASP A 321 4.09 -21.67 12.43
C ASP A 321 5.01 -22.91 12.29
N ASN A 322 6.32 -22.69 12.20
CA ASN A 322 7.30 -23.78 12.11
C ASN A 322 7.62 -24.44 13.45
N THR A 323 7.64 -23.68 14.55
CA THR A 323 8.02 -24.19 15.88
C THR A 323 6.86 -24.87 16.61
N VAL A 324 5.62 -24.38 16.45
CA VAL A 324 4.47 -24.96 17.14
C VAL A 324 3.97 -26.20 16.38
N PRO A 325 3.94 -27.39 17.01
CA PRO A 325 3.49 -28.62 16.37
C PRO A 325 2.01 -28.52 15.99
N GLY A 326 1.64 -28.98 14.80
CA GLY A 326 0.26 -28.95 14.31
C GLY A 326 0.08 -29.78 13.04
N SER A 327 -1.17 -30.16 12.76
CA SER A 327 -1.50 -30.99 11.59
C SER A 327 -1.44 -30.18 10.28
N LYS A 328 -1.36 -30.86 9.13
CA LYS A 328 -1.40 -30.20 7.81
C LYS A 328 -2.74 -29.50 7.53
N GLN A 329 -3.82 -30.00 8.14
CA GLN A 329 -5.17 -29.42 8.05
C GLN A 329 -5.25 -28.13 8.86
N GLU A 330 -4.74 -28.13 10.09
CA GLU A 330 -4.66 -26.94 10.93
C GLU A 330 -3.84 -25.81 10.27
N ARG A 331 -2.73 -26.16 9.60
CA ARG A 331 -1.90 -25.19 8.85
C ARG A 331 -2.55 -24.68 7.56
N GLY A 332 -3.62 -25.31 7.08
CA GLY A 332 -4.21 -25.00 5.76
C GLY A 332 -3.33 -25.39 4.57
N VAL A 333 -2.30 -26.23 4.78
CA VAL A 333 -1.33 -26.64 3.74
C VAL A 333 -1.87 -27.81 2.91
N TYR A 334 -2.92 -28.49 3.38
CA TYR A 334 -3.48 -29.67 2.72
C TYR A 334 -3.92 -29.41 1.27
N ILE A 335 -4.50 -28.24 0.99
CA ILE A 335 -4.92 -27.80 -0.36
C ILE A 335 -3.74 -27.77 -1.34
N TRP A 336 -2.53 -27.56 -0.84
CA TRP A 336 -1.33 -27.28 -1.64
C TRP A 336 -0.38 -28.47 -1.76
N SER A 337 -0.69 -29.56 -1.09
CA SER A 337 0.23 -30.68 -0.90
C SER A 337 0.01 -31.86 -1.85
N ASP A 338 -1.06 -31.84 -2.65
CA ASP A 338 -1.41 -32.97 -3.52
C ASP A 338 -0.88 -32.79 -4.96
N PRO A 339 0.24 -33.44 -5.34
CA PRO A 339 0.85 -33.26 -6.66
C PRO A 339 -0.05 -33.72 -7.81
N LYS A 340 -1.06 -34.57 -7.57
CA LYS A 340 -2.04 -34.97 -8.59
C LYS A 340 -3.04 -33.87 -8.94
N SER A 341 -3.32 -32.94 -8.01
CA SER A 341 -4.10 -31.73 -8.30
C SER A 341 -3.33 -30.68 -9.11
N LEU A 342 -2.01 -30.86 -9.27
CA LEU A 342 -1.14 -29.99 -10.10
C LEU A 342 -1.07 -30.43 -11.57
N GLU A 343 -1.61 -31.61 -11.93
CA GLU A 343 -1.96 -31.97 -13.31
C GLU A 343 -3.23 -31.22 -13.72
N LEU A 344 -3.12 -29.89 -13.75
CA LEU A 344 -4.20 -29.04 -14.22
C LEU A 344 -4.43 -29.27 -15.71
N ASP A 345 -5.67 -29.54 -16.07
CA ASP A 345 -6.15 -29.59 -17.45
C ASP A 345 -5.68 -28.31 -18.18
N PRO A 346 -4.98 -28.36 -19.34
CA PRO A 346 -4.40 -27.18 -19.99
C PRO A 346 -5.40 -26.05 -20.27
N ALA A 347 -6.71 -26.35 -20.30
CA ALA A 347 -7.78 -25.36 -20.36
C ALA A 347 -7.87 -24.47 -19.10
N SER A 348 -7.63 -25.03 -17.91
CA SER A 348 -7.64 -24.29 -16.65
C SER A 348 -6.44 -23.33 -16.48
N LEU A 349 -5.36 -23.54 -17.26
CA LEU A 349 -4.21 -22.64 -17.36
C LEU A 349 -4.37 -21.56 -18.42
N GLU A 350 -5.38 -21.67 -19.31
CA GLU A 350 -5.65 -20.67 -20.35
C GLU A 350 -5.83 -19.25 -19.79
N PRO A 351 -6.56 -19.06 -18.67
CA PRO A 351 -6.71 -17.75 -18.02
C PRO A 351 -5.43 -17.23 -17.35
N TYR A 352 -4.35 -18.00 -17.29
CA TYR A 352 -3.03 -17.59 -16.80
C TYR A 352 -2.02 -17.35 -17.93
N ARG A 353 -2.41 -17.55 -19.20
CA ARG A 353 -1.50 -17.34 -20.34
C ARG A 353 -1.13 -15.88 -20.53
N LEU A 354 0.14 -15.66 -20.88
CA LEU A 354 0.67 -14.35 -21.27
C LEU A 354 0.06 -13.89 -22.61
N PRO A 355 -0.05 -12.57 -22.85
CA PRO A 355 -0.39 -12.06 -24.17
C PRO A 355 0.54 -12.63 -25.25
N LYS A 356 -0.01 -13.01 -26.41
CA LYS A 356 0.72 -13.70 -27.50
C LYS A 356 2.04 -13.00 -27.92
N LYS A 357 2.10 -11.67 -27.82
CA LYS A 357 3.30 -10.87 -28.14
C LYS A 357 4.41 -11.00 -27.08
N ILE A 358 4.04 -11.12 -25.80
CA ILE A 358 4.97 -11.20 -24.67
C ILE A 358 5.44 -12.65 -24.48
N SER A 359 4.57 -13.64 -24.72
CA SER A 359 4.94 -15.05 -24.60
C SER A 359 6.12 -15.45 -25.50
N CYS A 360 6.34 -14.75 -26.61
CA CYS A 360 7.47 -14.97 -27.52
C CYS A 360 8.83 -14.66 -26.87
N TRP A 361 8.90 -13.63 -26.03
CA TRP A 361 10.13 -13.20 -25.35
C TRP A 361 10.53 -14.12 -24.20
N PHE A 362 9.57 -14.86 -23.65
CA PHE A 362 9.77 -15.74 -22.49
C PHE A 362 9.88 -17.23 -22.84
N ARG A 363 9.87 -17.61 -24.13
CA ARG A 363 9.98 -19.02 -24.57
C ARG A 363 11.28 -19.70 -24.13
N TRP A 364 12.35 -18.93 -23.90
CA TRP A 364 13.67 -19.46 -23.54
C TRP A 364 13.82 -19.80 -22.05
N ALA A 365 13.00 -19.21 -21.18
CA ALA A 365 13.10 -19.46 -19.75
C ALA A 365 12.31 -20.72 -19.36
N LYS A 366 12.96 -21.87 -19.24
CA LYS A 366 12.30 -23.10 -18.71
C LYS A 366 11.71 -22.91 -17.30
N CYS A 367 12.29 -22.02 -16.49
CA CYS A 367 11.77 -21.64 -15.15
C CYS A 367 10.42 -20.93 -15.18
N VAL A 368 9.95 -20.55 -16.36
CA VAL A 368 8.69 -19.85 -16.54
C VAL A 368 7.55 -20.87 -16.65
N GLY A 369 7.74 -22.17 -16.97
CA GLY A 369 6.69 -23.21 -16.80
C GLY A 369 5.49 -23.09 -17.75
N PHE A 370 5.56 -23.74 -18.91
CA PHE A 370 4.61 -23.62 -20.03
C PHE A 370 3.13 -23.75 -19.67
#